data_AF-A0A438FNJ6-F1
#
_entry.id   AF-A0A438FNJ6-F1
#
_cell.length_a   1.000
_cell.length_b   1.000
_cell.length_c   1.000
_cell.angle_alpha   90.00
_cell.angle_beta   90.00
_cell.angle_gamma   90.00
#
_symmetry.space_group_name_H-M   'P 1'
#
loop_
_entity.id
_entity.type
_entity.pdbx_description
1 polymer ?
#
loop_
_entity_poly.entity_id
_entity_poly.type
_entity_poly.pdbx_seq_one_letter_code
_entity_poly.pdbx_strand_id
1 'polypeptide(L)'
;MVMMEADGKYIEPVTVDDLDIYSGESYSVLIHTDQDPSKNYWISVSVRGREPKTPQGLTILNYHTTSASKLPTSAPPVSPLWNDYNHSKSFSNKILALMGSPKPPTTYNRRIILLNTQNTINGFTKWAINNISLTLPPTPYLGAIKHRLSNAFDQKSPPENFPNDYDVMKPPTNTNSTYGNGVYMLEFRTTVAGKC
;
A
#
# COMPACT_ATOMS: atom_id res chain seq x y z
N MET A 1 -7.99 4.31 -20.00
CA MET A 1 -9.01 4.22 -18.92
C MET A 1 -9.10 5.56 -18.21
N VAL A 2 -10.20 5.87 -17.51
CA VAL A 2 -10.30 7.07 -16.65
C VAL A 2 -10.56 6.63 -15.21
N MET A 3 -9.63 6.95 -14.30
CA MET A 3 -9.75 6.65 -12.89
C MET A 3 -10.53 7.76 -12.19
N MET A 4 -11.50 7.38 -11.35
CA MET A 4 -12.45 8.32 -10.73
C MET A 4 -12.55 8.18 -9.20
N GLU A 5 -12.09 7.06 -8.66
CA GLU A 5 -12.20 6.76 -7.23
C GLU A 5 -11.02 5.88 -6.79
N ALA A 6 -10.56 6.12 -5.56
CA ALA A 6 -9.54 5.37 -4.84
C ALA A 6 -9.94 5.22 -3.37
N ASP A 7 -9.90 3.99 -2.83
CA ASP A 7 -10.16 3.64 -1.42
C ASP A 7 -11.47 4.20 -0.83
N GLY A 8 -12.55 4.11 -1.61
CA GLY A 8 -13.88 4.60 -1.29
C GLY A 8 -14.03 6.13 -1.38
N LYS A 9 -13.08 6.83 -2.01
CA LYS A 9 -13.07 8.30 -2.15
C LYS A 9 -12.89 8.72 -3.60
N TYR A 10 -13.71 9.69 -4.01
CA TYR A 10 -13.56 10.29 -5.34
C TYR A 10 -12.23 11.05 -5.44
N ILE A 11 -11.58 10.88 -6.58
CA ILE A 11 -10.34 11.57 -6.94
C ILE A 11 -10.60 12.53 -8.10
N GLU A 12 -9.67 13.45 -8.36
CA GLU A 12 -9.68 14.19 -9.61
C GLU A 12 -9.56 13.19 -10.77
N PRO A 13 -10.49 13.22 -11.75
CA PRO A 13 -10.48 12.30 -12.86
C PRO A 13 -9.14 12.31 -13.60
N VAL A 14 -8.51 11.15 -13.74
CA VAL A 14 -7.24 11.02 -14.45
C VAL A 14 -7.28 9.93 -15.50
N THR A 15 -6.88 10.28 -16.72
CA THR A 15 -6.71 9.32 -17.81
C THR A 15 -5.38 8.59 -17.67
N VAL A 16 -5.44 7.26 -17.70
CA VAL A 16 -4.28 6.37 -17.60
C VAL A 16 -4.39 5.22 -18.59
N ASP A 17 -3.24 4.76 -19.11
CA ASP A 17 -3.15 3.61 -20.02
C ASP A 17 -3.07 2.30 -19.24
N ASP A 18 -2.37 2.32 -18.11
CA ASP A 18 -2.24 1.26 -17.12
C ASP A 18 -2.26 1.84 -15.70
N LEU A 19 -2.38 0.99 -14.68
CA LEU A 19 -2.32 1.39 -13.28
C LEU A 19 -1.58 0.34 -12.44
N ASP A 20 -0.80 0.81 -11.46
CA ASP A 20 -0.24 -0.03 -10.41
C ASP A 20 -1.28 -0.16 -9.29
N ILE A 21 -1.48 -1.38 -8.77
CA ILE A 21 -2.35 -1.64 -7.61
C ILE A 21 -1.61 -2.50 -6.59
N TYR A 22 -1.58 -2.02 -5.35
CA TYR A 22 -0.95 -2.72 -4.23
C TYR A 22 -1.98 -3.36 -3.30
N SER A 23 -1.53 -4.32 -2.49
CA SER A 23 -2.42 -5.06 -1.59
C SER A 23 -3.10 -4.12 -0.59
N GLY A 24 -4.44 -4.14 -0.56
CA GLY A 24 -5.24 -3.30 0.32
C GLY A 24 -5.85 -2.08 -0.38
N GLU A 25 -5.37 -1.71 -1.56
CA GLU A 25 -5.93 -0.62 -2.36
C GLU A 25 -7.15 -1.08 -3.17
N SER A 26 -8.04 -0.14 -3.48
CA SER A 26 -9.17 -0.33 -4.40
C SER A 26 -9.35 0.89 -5.29
N TYR A 27 -9.69 0.66 -6.56
CA TYR A 27 -9.92 1.73 -7.54
C TYR A 27 -11.19 1.46 -8.35
N SER A 28 -11.90 2.53 -8.73
CA SER A 28 -12.91 2.49 -9.79
C SER A 28 -12.41 3.18 -11.04
N VAL A 29 -12.49 2.48 -12.17
CA VAL A 29 -12.11 2.98 -13.49
C VAL A 29 -13.28 2.92 -14.46
N LEU A 30 -13.39 3.94 -15.30
CA LEU A 30 -14.28 3.97 -16.46
C LEU A 30 -13.49 3.61 -17.71
N ILE A 31 -14.11 2.78 -18.55
CA ILE A 31 -13.62 2.44 -19.88
C ILE A 31 -14.68 2.84 -20.90
N HIS A 32 -14.23 3.35 -22.05
CA HIS A 32 -15.10 3.59 -23.20
C HIS A 32 -14.82 2.49 -24.22
N THR A 33 -15.87 1.79 -24.66
CA THR A 33 -15.76 0.71 -25.66
C THR A 33 -15.91 1.29 -27.07
N ASP A 34 -14.96 2.15 -27.45
CA ASP A 34 -14.94 2.92 -28.70
C ASP A 34 -14.05 2.30 -29.79
N GLN A 35 -13.45 1.14 -29.49
CA GLN A 35 -12.60 0.41 -30.42
C GLN A 35 -13.43 -0.45 -31.40
N ASP A 36 -12.78 -1.00 -32.43
CA ASP A 36 -13.40 -1.85 -33.46
C ASP A 36 -14.30 -2.95 -32.87
N PRO A 37 -15.64 -2.87 -33.06
CA PRO A 37 -16.57 -3.78 -32.40
C PRO A 37 -16.49 -5.22 -32.93
N SER A 38 -15.80 -5.48 -34.04
CA SER A 38 -15.64 -6.83 -34.59
C SER A 38 -14.53 -7.64 -33.89
N LYS A 39 -13.82 -7.04 -32.93
CA LYS A 39 -12.65 -7.58 -32.24
C LYS A 39 -12.86 -7.68 -30.73
N ASN A 40 -12.09 -8.59 -30.13
CA ASN A 40 -11.92 -8.72 -28.68
C ASN A 40 -10.61 -8.07 -28.27
N TYR A 41 -10.49 -7.69 -26.99
CA TYR A 41 -9.31 -7.01 -26.44
C TYR A 41 -8.78 -7.72 -25.20
N TRP A 42 -7.46 -7.70 -24.99
CA TRP A 42 -6.84 -8.28 -23.80
C TRP A 42 -7.01 -7.37 -22.58
N ILE A 43 -7.35 -7.97 -21.45
CA ILE A 43 -7.12 -7.41 -20.12
C ILE A 43 -5.97 -8.22 -19.52
N SER A 44 -4.93 -7.52 -19.05
CA SER A 44 -3.73 -8.14 -18.48
C SER A 44 -3.44 -7.60 -17.09
N VAL A 45 -2.99 -8.48 -16.19
CA VAL A 45 -2.52 -8.15 -14.84
C VAL A 45 -1.17 -8.83 -14.63
N SER A 46 -0.14 -8.04 -14.33
CA SER A 46 1.23 -8.52 -14.22
C SER A 46 1.86 -8.13 -12.88
N VAL A 47 2.90 -8.87 -12.48
CA VAL A 47 3.65 -8.58 -11.25
C VAL A 47 4.61 -7.41 -11.49
N ARG A 48 4.53 -6.38 -10.63
CA ARG A 48 5.50 -5.29 -10.52
C ARG A 48 5.95 -5.12 -9.06
N GLY A 49 7.03 -4.37 -8.84
CA GLY A 49 7.63 -4.16 -7.50
C GLY A 49 8.51 -5.30 -6.99
N ARG A 50 8.59 -6.43 -7.71
CA ARG A 50 9.53 -7.53 -7.49
C ARG A 50 9.82 -8.24 -8.82
N GLU A 51 10.94 -8.92 -8.89
CA GLU A 51 11.27 -9.74 -10.06
C GLU A 51 10.14 -10.75 -10.35
N PRO A 52 9.50 -10.69 -11.54
CA PRO A 52 8.37 -11.55 -11.87
C PRO A 52 8.82 -13.02 -12.01
N LYS A 53 8.22 -13.89 -11.21
CA LYS A 53 8.33 -15.36 -11.31
C LYS A 53 6.96 -16.02 -11.51
N THR A 54 5.99 -15.22 -11.91
CA THR A 54 4.59 -15.62 -12.05
C THR A 54 4.12 -15.13 -13.44
N PRO A 55 3.47 -15.98 -14.24
CA PRO A 55 2.88 -15.55 -15.51
C PRO A 55 1.85 -14.43 -15.29
N GLN A 56 1.65 -13.60 -16.32
CA GLN A 56 0.58 -12.60 -16.30
C GLN A 56 -0.80 -13.26 -16.24
N GLY A 57 -1.71 -12.68 -15.46
CA GLY A 57 -3.13 -13.03 -15.50
C GLY A 57 -3.78 -12.39 -16.72
N LEU A 58 -4.54 -13.17 -17.49
CA LEU A 58 -5.19 -12.70 -18.71
C LEU A 58 -6.69 -12.99 -18.68
N THR A 59 -7.45 -12.05 -19.22
CA THR A 59 -8.84 -12.27 -19.62
C THR A 59 -9.16 -11.43 -20.86
N ILE A 60 -10.34 -11.60 -21.42
CA ILE A 60 -10.79 -10.93 -22.63
C ILE A 60 -11.89 -9.93 -22.28
N LEU A 61 -11.70 -8.67 -22.66
CA LEU A 61 -12.81 -7.74 -22.83
C LEU A 61 -13.56 -8.13 -24.10
N ASN A 62 -14.64 -8.89 -23.92
CA ASN A 62 -15.43 -9.39 -25.05
C ASN A 62 -16.43 -8.33 -25.52
N TYR A 63 -16.31 -7.91 -26.78
CA TYR A 63 -17.33 -7.09 -27.41
C TYR A 63 -18.45 -8.01 -27.89
N HIS A 64 -19.69 -7.72 -27.50
CA HIS A 64 -20.84 -8.62 -27.73
C HIS A 64 -21.11 -8.91 -29.21
N THR A 65 -20.66 -8.03 -30.11
CA THR A 65 -20.70 -8.17 -31.57
C THR A 65 -19.74 -9.24 -32.12
N THR A 66 -18.92 -9.88 -31.27
CA THR A 66 -17.98 -10.94 -31.66
C THR A 66 -17.97 -12.09 -30.65
N SER A 67 -17.62 -13.30 -31.10
CA SER A 67 -17.60 -14.49 -30.24
C SER A 67 -16.54 -14.39 -29.14
N ALA A 68 -16.87 -14.77 -27.91
CA ALA A 68 -15.94 -14.82 -26.79
C ALA A 68 -14.76 -15.79 -27.02
N SER A 69 -14.93 -16.81 -27.87
CA SER A 69 -13.86 -17.76 -28.23
C SER A 69 -12.86 -17.18 -29.23
N LYS A 70 -13.17 -16.04 -29.86
CA LYS A 70 -12.25 -15.37 -30.80
C LYS A 70 -11.20 -14.61 -30.01
N LEU A 71 -9.94 -15.05 -30.07
CA LEU A 71 -8.86 -14.34 -29.40
C LEU A 71 -8.65 -12.94 -30.00
N PRO A 72 -8.24 -11.94 -29.19
CA PRO A 72 -7.74 -10.68 -29.71
C PRO A 72 -6.61 -10.92 -30.73
N THR A 73 -6.59 -10.12 -31.79
CA THR A 73 -5.61 -10.25 -32.89
C THR A 73 -4.20 -9.81 -32.50
N SER A 74 -4.08 -8.92 -31.50
CA SER A 74 -2.78 -8.49 -30.98
C SER A 74 -2.28 -9.46 -29.91
N ALA A 75 -0.96 -9.48 -29.69
CA ALA A 75 -0.42 -10.08 -28.49
C ALA A 75 -0.97 -9.37 -27.23
N PRO A 76 -1.02 -10.05 -26.08
CA PRO A 76 -1.27 -9.39 -24.80
C PRO A 76 -0.29 -8.22 -24.57
N PRO A 77 -0.73 -7.14 -23.91
CA PRO A 77 0.14 -6.00 -23.64
C PRO A 77 1.32 -6.41 -22.77
N VAL A 78 2.49 -5.84 -23.06
CA VAL A 78 3.70 -6.04 -22.25
C VAL A 78 3.64 -5.09 -21.06
N SER A 79 3.69 -5.64 -19.84
CA SER A 79 3.76 -4.84 -18.62
C SER A 79 5.01 -3.97 -18.62
N PRO A 80 4.96 -2.73 -18.09
CA PRO A 80 6.17 -1.99 -17.84
C PRO A 80 7.11 -2.78 -16.88
N LEU A 81 8.41 -2.48 -16.90
CA LEU A 81 9.45 -3.23 -16.17
C LEU A 81 9.26 -3.22 -14.65
N TRP A 82 9.32 -4.37 -13.99
CA TRP A 82 8.99 -4.54 -12.56
C TRP A 82 9.75 -3.61 -11.59
N ASN A 83 10.95 -3.18 -11.97
CA ASN A 83 11.87 -2.32 -11.21
C ASN A 83 11.88 -0.86 -11.70
N ASP A 84 11.01 -0.48 -12.64
CA ASP A 84 10.84 0.91 -13.05
C ASP A 84 9.98 1.66 -12.02
N TYR A 85 10.62 2.07 -10.92
CA TYR A 85 9.97 2.84 -9.87
C TYR A 85 9.64 4.27 -10.29
N ASN A 86 10.20 4.78 -11.39
CA ASN A 86 9.84 6.10 -11.90
C ASN A 86 8.45 6.07 -12.54
N HIS A 87 8.13 5.01 -13.31
CA HIS A 87 6.78 4.75 -13.79
C HIS A 87 5.78 4.69 -12.63
N SER A 88 6.07 3.87 -11.62
CA SER A 88 5.19 3.69 -10.47
C SER A 88 4.97 4.99 -9.69
N LYS A 89 6.03 5.78 -9.43
CA LYS A 89 5.89 7.10 -8.79
C LYS A 89 5.11 8.09 -9.66
N SER A 90 5.32 8.07 -10.96
CA SER A 90 4.59 8.92 -11.91
C SER A 90 3.09 8.62 -11.88
N PHE A 91 2.71 7.34 -11.79
CA PHE A 91 1.32 6.94 -11.56
C PHE A 91 0.80 7.40 -10.19
N SER A 92 1.46 7.04 -9.09
CA SER A 92 0.98 7.37 -7.73
C SER A 92 0.82 8.87 -7.50
N ASN A 93 1.70 9.70 -8.09
CA ASN A 93 1.63 11.15 -7.96
C ASN A 93 0.47 11.81 -8.74
N LYS A 94 -0.22 11.07 -9.61
CA LYS A 94 -1.42 11.57 -10.31
C LYS A 94 -2.68 11.55 -9.45
N ILE A 95 -2.66 10.80 -8.34
CA ILE A 95 -3.84 10.58 -7.51
C ILE A 95 -4.03 11.78 -6.58
N LEU A 96 -4.97 12.65 -6.94
CA LEU A 96 -5.31 13.85 -6.18
C LEU A 96 -6.75 13.78 -5.69
N ALA A 97 -7.02 14.27 -4.49
CA ALA A 97 -8.38 14.33 -3.95
C ALA A 97 -9.25 15.25 -4.80
N LEU A 98 -10.49 14.81 -5.10
CA LEU A 98 -11.43 15.60 -5.90
C LEU A 98 -11.64 17.00 -5.28
N MET A 99 -11.77 18.03 -6.13
CA MET A 99 -12.11 19.38 -5.69
C MET A 99 -13.33 19.38 -4.74
N GLY A 100 -13.19 20.05 -3.60
CA GLY A 100 -14.21 20.09 -2.54
C GLY A 100 -14.06 19.00 -1.47
N SER A 101 -13.12 18.06 -1.64
CA SER A 101 -12.77 17.09 -0.60
C SER A 101 -12.22 17.78 0.67
N PRO A 102 -12.45 17.20 1.87
CA PRO A 102 -11.92 17.74 3.12
C PRO A 102 -10.40 17.94 3.06
N LYS A 103 -9.94 19.14 3.38
CA LYS A 103 -8.50 19.44 3.45
C LYS A 103 -7.93 18.92 4.77
N PRO A 104 -6.67 18.44 4.78
CA PRO A 104 -6.00 18.08 6.03
C PRO A 104 -5.85 19.31 6.94
N PRO A 105 -5.82 19.14 8.27
CA PRO A 105 -5.45 20.20 9.19
C PRO A 105 -4.07 20.79 8.83
N THR A 106 -3.91 22.11 8.93
CA THR A 106 -2.66 22.80 8.59
C THR A 106 -1.55 22.61 9.64
N THR A 107 -1.92 22.16 10.84
CA THR A 107 -1.01 21.87 11.95
C THR A 107 -1.30 20.49 12.53
N TYR A 108 -0.29 19.86 13.14
CA TYR A 108 -0.43 18.58 13.85
C TYR A 108 -0.07 18.76 15.34
N ASN A 109 -0.66 17.95 16.21
CA ASN A 109 -0.35 17.93 17.64
C ASN A 109 0.82 16.99 17.95
N ARG A 110 0.93 15.87 17.22
CA ARG A 110 1.94 14.83 17.41
C ARG A 110 2.51 14.40 16.07
N ARG A 111 3.78 14.01 16.04
CA ARG A 111 4.44 13.43 14.86
C ARG A 111 5.10 12.12 15.23
N ILE A 112 4.80 11.08 14.48
CA ILE A 112 5.40 9.75 14.64
C ILE A 112 6.16 9.42 13.35
N ILE A 113 7.41 8.99 13.50
CA ILE A 113 8.29 8.61 12.39
C ILE A 113 8.62 7.12 12.53
N LEU A 114 8.31 6.33 11.52
CA LEU A 114 8.36 4.87 11.54
C LEU A 114 9.43 4.35 10.57
N LEU A 115 10.58 3.95 11.10
CA LEU A 115 11.62 3.28 10.32
C LEU A 115 11.25 1.80 10.11
N ASN A 116 11.14 1.40 8.85
CA ASN A 116 10.84 0.04 8.43
C ASN A 116 12.14 -0.72 8.15
N THR A 117 12.39 -1.81 8.89
CA THR A 117 13.61 -2.63 8.72
C THR A 117 13.30 -4.11 8.68
N GLN A 118 14.17 -4.86 7.99
CA GLN A 118 14.27 -6.31 8.14
C GLN A 118 15.49 -6.61 9.02
N ASN A 119 15.27 -7.32 10.12
CA ASN A 119 16.30 -7.62 11.12
C ASN A 119 16.40 -9.12 11.40
N THR A 120 17.48 -9.51 12.10
CA THR A 120 17.60 -10.84 12.70
C THR A 120 17.46 -10.73 14.22
N ILE A 121 16.43 -11.36 14.79
CA ILE A 121 16.17 -11.38 16.24
C ILE A 121 16.21 -12.84 16.72
N ASN A 122 17.16 -13.17 17.59
CA ASN A 122 17.38 -14.54 18.08
C ASN A 122 17.53 -15.59 16.96
N GLY A 123 18.22 -15.23 15.88
CA GLY A 123 18.42 -16.11 14.72
C GLY A 123 17.26 -16.14 13.71
N PHE A 124 16.16 -15.44 13.96
CA PHE A 124 15.01 -15.39 13.05
C PHE A 124 14.97 -14.07 12.28
N THR A 125 14.74 -14.14 10.97
CA THR A 125 14.44 -12.97 10.15
C THR A 125 13.06 -12.41 10.52
N LYS A 126 13.01 -11.12 10.85
CA LYS A 126 11.81 -10.40 11.28
C LYS A 126 11.72 -9.04 10.62
N TRP A 127 10.49 -8.56 10.44
CA TRP A 127 10.23 -7.16 10.13
C TRP A 127 10.04 -6.39 11.44
N ALA A 128 10.61 -5.20 11.51
CA ALA A 128 10.52 -4.34 12.68
C ALA A 128 10.20 -2.90 12.28
N ILE A 129 9.53 -2.20 13.19
CA ILE A 129 9.26 -0.77 13.12
C ILE A 129 9.96 -0.11 14.30
N ASN A 130 10.87 0.83 14.04
CA ASN A 130 11.70 1.45 15.08
C ASN A 130 12.33 0.42 16.03
N ASN A 131 12.92 -0.64 15.46
CA ASN A 131 13.51 -1.77 16.17
C ASN A 131 12.55 -2.65 16.99
N ILE A 132 11.24 -2.47 16.87
CA ILE A 132 10.25 -3.36 17.51
C ILE A 132 9.59 -4.27 16.47
N SER A 133 9.78 -5.58 16.61
CA SER A 133 9.01 -6.60 15.90
C SER A 133 7.76 -6.94 16.70
N LEU A 134 6.57 -6.67 16.15
CA LEU A 134 5.31 -6.89 16.85
C LEU A 134 5.10 -8.38 17.19
N THR A 135 4.73 -8.66 18.44
CA THR A 135 4.14 -9.93 18.87
C THR A 135 2.76 -9.66 19.47
N LEU A 136 1.73 -10.30 18.94
CA LEU A 136 0.38 -10.10 19.47
C LEU A 136 0.23 -10.82 20.82
N PRO A 137 -0.26 -10.15 21.88
CA PRO A 137 -0.55 -10.81 23.14
C PRO A 137 -1.78 -11.73 23.00
N PRO A 138 -1.94 -12.72 23.88
CA PRO A 138 -3.10 -13.62 23.86
C PRO A 138 -4.41 -12.90 24.24
N THR A 139 -4.32 -11.80 24.99
CA THR A 139 -5.48 -10.99 25.38
C THR A 139 -5.77 -9.92 24.31
N PRO A 140 -7.00 -9.83 23.78
CA PRO A 140 -7.35 -8.82 22.78
C PRO A 140 -7.19 -7.38 23.31
N TYR A 141 -6.45 -6.54 22.58
CA TYR A 141 -6.17 -5.15 23.00
C TYR A 141 -7.42 -4.34 23.34
N LEU A 142 -8.47 -4.44 22.52
CA LEU A 142 -9.70 -3.68 22.75
C LEU A 142 -10.34 -4.01 24.11
N GLY A 143 -10.40 -5.30 24.44
CA GLY A 143 -10.90 -5.77 25.74
C GLY A 143 -9.97 -5.35 26.88
N ALA A 144 -8.66 -5.54 26.71
CA ALA A 144 -7.66 -5.16 27.70
C ALA A 144 -7.71 -3.66 28.04
N ILE A 145 -7.79 -2.79 27.03
CA ILE A 145 -7.87 -1.34 27.20
C ILE A 145 -9.20 -0.95 27.86
N LYS A 146 -10.32 -1.48 27.36
CA LYS A 146 -11.67 -1.18 27.91
C LYS A 146 -11.78 -1.57 29.39
N HIS A 147 -11.24 -2.72 29.77
CA HIS A 147 -11.29 -3.25 31.13
C HIS A 147 -10.06 -2.92 31.97
N ARG A 148 -9.13 -2.09 31.47
CA ARG A 148 -7.92 -1.63 32.17
C ARG A 148 -7.04 -2.76 32.69
N LEU A 149 -6.86 -3.81 31.89
CA LEU A 149 -6.00 -4.96 32.20
C LEU A 149 -4.52 -4.59 31.97
N SER A 150 -3.85 -4.12 33.02
CA SER A 150 -2.47 -3.60 32.94
C SER A 150 -1.40 -4.66 32.65
N ASN A 151 -1.71 -5.94 32.84
CA ASN A 151 -0.81 -7.07 32.60
C ASN A 151 -1.03 -7.76 31.24
N ALA A 152 -1.94 -7.25 30.40
CA ALA A 152 -2.28 -7.86 29.12
C ALA A 152 -1.27 -7.57 28.00
N PHE A 153 -0.55 -6.46 28.08
CA PHE A 153 0.46 -6.00 27.12
C PHE A 153 1.41 -4.99 27.77
N ASP A 154 2.53 -4.66 27.12
CA ASP A 154 3.48 -3.65 27.59
C ASP A 154 2.82 -2.25 27.60
N GLN A 155 2.75 -1.65 28.78
CA GLN A 155 2.16 -0.32 28.96
C GLN A 155 3.09 0.81 28.50
N LYS A 156 4.36 0.51 28.20
CA LYS A 156 5.30 1.48 27.64
C LYS A 156 4.90 1.82 26.20
N SER A 157 4.82 3.12 25.91
CA SER A 157 4.61 3.58 24.53
C SER A 157 5.77 3.12 23.63
N PRO A 158 5.49 2.58 22.43
CA PRO A 158 6.55 2.23 21.49
C PRO A 158 7.34 3.46 21.02
N PRO A 159 8.57 3.28 20.49
CA PRO A 159 9.41 4.40 20.07
C PRO A 159 8.78 5.19 18.91
N GLU A 160 8.62 6.50 19.05
CA GLU A 160 7.98 7.36 18.03
C GLU A 160 8.95 7.88 16.96
N ASN A 161 10.24 7.58 17.09
CA ASN A 161 11.28 8.00 16.15
C ASN A 161 12.44 7.00 16.17
N PHE A 162 13.37 7.18 15.24
CA PHE A 162 14.63 6.44 15.14
C PHE A 162 15.83 7.40 15.18
N PRO A 163 17.06 6.89 15.37
CA PRO A 163 18.26 7.74 15.40
C PRO A 163 18.45 8.53 14.10
N ASN A 164 18.67 9.84 14.20
CA ASN A 164 18.81 10.73 13.03
C ASN A 164 20.03 10.39 12.14
N ASP A 165 21.00 9.68 12.70
CA ASP A 165 22.22 9.22 12.04
C ASP A 165 22.07 7.83 11.39
N TYR A 166 20.86 7.26 11.41
CA TYR A 166 20.60 5.97 10.77
C TYR A 166 20.74 6.08 9.24
N ASP A 167 21.66 5.29 8.67
CA ASP A 167 21.89 5.22 7.22
C ASP A 167 20.94 4.21 6.57
N VAL A 168 19.86 4.70 5.97
CA VAL A 168 18.84 3.88 5.28
C VAL A 168 19.37 3.16 4.03
N MET A 169 20.57 3.51 3.55
CA MET A 169 21.20 2.87 2.40
C MET A 169 22.04 1.66 2.80
N LYS A 170 22.22 1.39 4.09
CA LYS A 170 22.97 0.25 4.61
C LYS A 170 22.05 -0.81 5.22
N PRO A 171 22.46 -2.10 5.17
CA PRO A 171 21.78 -3.14 5.93
C PRO A 171 21.69 -2.78 7.42
N PRO A 172 20.56 -3.07 8.09
CA PRO A 172 20.42 -2.84 9.53
C PRO A 172 21.49 -3.59 10.33
N THR A 173 22.09 -2.94 11.31
CA THR A 173 23.12 -3.53 12.17
C THR A 173 22.57 -4.52 13.21
N ASN A 174 21.24 -4.66 13.31
CA ASN A 174 20.49 -5.61 14.15
C ASN A 174 20.74 -5.52 15.66
N THR A 175 21.51 -4.53 16.14
CA THR A 175 22.00 -4.54 17.53
C THR A 175 20.89 -4.33 18.57
N ASN A 176 19.82 -3.62 18.23
CA ASN A 176 18.81 -3.17 19.18
C ASN A 176 17.39 -3.65 18.86
N SER A 177 17.22 -4.57 17.89
CA SER A 177 15.89 -5.03 17.49
C SER A 177 15.35 -6.08 18.46
N THR A 178 14.15 -5.86 19.00
CA THR A 178 13.51 -6.76 19.98
C THR A 178 12.06 -7.05 19.61
N TYR A 179 11.46 -8.04 20.25
CA TYR A 179 10.01 -8.24 20.20
C TYR A 179 9.32 -7.24 21.13
N GLY A 180 8.09 -6.85 20.80
CA GLY A 180 7.29 -5.98 21.65
C GLY A 180 5.81 -5.99 21.28
N ASN A 181 4.98 -5.54 22.21
CA ASN A 181 3.52 -5.54 22.10
C ASN A 181 2.88 -4.27 22.68
N GLY A 182 3.66 -3.21 22.81
CA GLY A 182 3.15 -1.90 23.22
C GLY A 182 2.27 -1.26 22.15
N VAL A 183 1.46 -0.28 22.56
CA VAL A 183 0.48 0.40 21.70
C VAL A 183 0.74 1.91 21.69
N TYR A 184 0.72 2.54 20.52
CA TYR A 184 0.70 4.00 20.42
C TYR A 184 -0.68 4.52 20.87
N MET A 185 -0.78 4.97 22.12
CA MET A 185 -2.01 5.58 22.65
C MET A 185 -2.09 7.04 22.20
N LEU A 186 -3.18 7.41 21.53
CA LEU A 186 -3.46 8.76 21.05
C LEU A 186 -4.61 9.38 21.84
N GLU A 187 -4.49 10.66 22.20
CA GLU A 187 -5.59 11.38 22.83
C GLU A 187 -6.70 11.65 21.81
N PHE A 188 -7.95 11.59 22.28
CA PHE A 188 -9.12 11.86 21.43
C PHE A 188 -9.06 13.29 20.87
N ARG A 189 -9.40 13.45 19.58
CA ARG A 189 -9.34 14.72 18.82
C ARG A 189 -7.94 15.31 18.63
N THR A 190 -6.89 14.51 18.71
CA THR A 190 -5.54 14.93 18.29
C THR A 190 -5.31 14.70 16.80
N THR A 191 -4.60 15.63 16.16
CA THR A 191 -4.09 15.44 14.80
C THR A 191 -2.69 14.85 14.85
N VAL A 192 -2.47 13.72 14.18
CA VAL A 192 -1.17 13.04 14.13
C VAL A 192 -0.61 13.09 12.71
N ALA A 193 0.60 13.60 12.57
CA ALA A 193 1.37 13.50 11.34
C ALA A 193 2.23 12.21 11.37
N GLY A 194 1.99 11.30 10.43
CA GLY A 194 2.83 10.12 10.23
C GLY A 194 3.88 10.36 9.14
N LYS A 195 5.09 9.86 9.35
CA LYS A 195 6.11 9.71 8.30
C LYS A 195 6.68 8.30 8.38
N CYS A 196 6.69 7.59 7.26
CA CYS A 196 7.24 6.24 7.11
C CYS A 196 8.47 6.25 6.21
#